data_AF-A0A8H5VH12-F1
#
_entry.id   AF-A0A8H5VH12-F1
#
_cell.length_a   1.000
_cell.length_b   1.000
_cell.length_c   1.000
_cell.angle_alpha   90.00
_cell.angle_beta   90.00
_cell.angle_gamma   90.00
#
_symmetry.space_group_name_H-M   'P 1'
#
loop_
_entity.id
_entity.type
_entity.pdbx_description
1 polymer ?
#
loop_
_entity_poly.entity_id
_entity_poly.type
_entity_poly.pdbx_seq_one_letter_code
_entity_poly.pdbx_strand_id
1 'polypeptide(L)'
;MVSVCKQAEELGVRNNPFAFVTCALSSVLQAQGKYANAFSSLVSKLEDYGNSLQFEIAENEETKVKETAIQLRKSLPYQEKILESVDCMIQIIDDTISEHRDWKKILPIPDHNDQHFLRVEKNLQTLRSQAISFKIYQNTRIRRVNVCLSTLSSLLSLRADSAIKASTEAMTRLTEANREDGGRMNEIAVATKLDSEAMITIAKLTMFYLPSTFVATLFSMGIFNFDFNNGKNGRLVMSSQWWMYIIFAIPLTLGTFYWFRAVTRSHKQASQKAEREAKQPE
;
A
#
# COMPACT_ATOMS: atom_id res chain seq x y z
N MET A 1 40.22 -36.62 7.74
CA MET A 1 40.59 -37.95 8.29
C MET A 1 42.07 -38.29 8.11
N VAL A 2 42.66 -38.20 6.91
CA VAL A 2 44.07 -38.58 6.68
C VAL A 2 45.09 -37.75 7.51
N SER A 3 44.82 -36.46 7.72
CA SER A 3 45.67 -35.60 8.59
C SER A 3 45.50 -35.89 10.10
N VAL A 4 44.38 -36.46 10.51
CA VAL A 4 44.09 -36.79 11.93
C VAL A 4 44.83 -38.05 12.35
N CYS A 5 44.96 -39.03 11.44
CA CYS A 5 45.80 -40.20 11.67
C CYS A 5 47.27 -39.83 11.85
N LYS A 6 47.82 -38.93 11.03
CA LYS A 6 49.23 -38.49 11.15
C LYS A 6 49.54 -37.80 12.48
N GLN A 7 48.64 -36.94 12.95
CA GLN A 7 48.85 -36.22 14.21
C GLN A 7 48.66 -37.11 15.45
N ALA A 8 47.82 -38.15 15.34
CA ALA A 8 47.69 -39.20 16.35
C ALA A 8 48.89 -40.19 16.35
N GLU A 9 49.55 -40.36 15.20
CA GLU A 9 50.76 -41.18 15.02
C GLU A 9 51.98 -40.57 15.73
N GLU A 10 52.18 -39.25 15.62
CA GLU A 10 53.31 -38.53 16.25
C GLU A 10 53.23 -38.45 17.79
N LEU A 11 52.03 -38.59 18.38
CA LEU A 11 51.82 -38.48 19.83
C LEU A 11 51.87 -39.83 20.59
N GLY A 12 52.09 -40.97 19.91
CA GLY A 12 52.12 -42.30 20.54
C GLY A 12 50.76 -42.78 21.10
N VAL A 13 49.65 -42.29 20.53
CA VAL A 13 48.30 -42.33 21.13
C VAL A 13 47.47 -43.55 20.73
N ARG A 14 48.05 -44.55 20.05
CA ARG A 14 47.28 -45.70 19.54
C ARG A 14 46.60 -46.55 20.64
N ASN A 15 46.98 -46.35 21.91
CA ASN A 15 46.53 -47.18 23.04
C ASN A 15 45.55 -46.53 24.03
N ASN A 16 45.08 -45.28 23.81
CA ASN A 16 44.16 -44.63 24.75
C ASN A 16 42.90 -44.07 24.05
N PRO A 17 41.71 -44.67 24.28
CA PRO A 17 40.47 -44.31 23.58
C PRO A 17 40.06 -42.84 23.82
N PHE A 18 40.33 -42.29 25.01
CA PHE A 18 39.96 -40.92 25.37
C PHE A 18 40.75 -39.86 24.62
N ALA A 19 42.01 -40.14 24.28
CA ALA A 19 42.85 -39.21 23.54
C ALA A 19 42.45 -39.15 22.05
N PHE A 20 42.01 -40.27 21.47
CA PHE A 20 41.41 -40.28 20.14
C PHE A 20 40.11 -39.45 20.10
N VAL A 21 39.22 -39.64 21.07
CA VAL A 21 37.96 -38.88 21.18
C VAL A 21 38.23 -37.37 21.33
N THR A 22 39.20 -36.99 22.16
CA THR A 22 39.61 -35.59 22.33
C THR A 22 40.11 -34.97 21.03
N CYS A 23 40.96 -35.68 20.27
CA CYS A 23 41.46 -35.21 18.98
C CYS A 23 40.35 -35.13 17.92
N ALA A 24 39.46 -36.12 17.88
CA ALA A 24 38.32 -36.14 16.95
C ALA A 24 37.39 -34.95 17.20
N LEU A 25 36.95 -34.74 18.44
CA LEU A 25 36.06 -33.63 18.82
C LEU A 25 36.71 -32.27 18.59
N SER A 26 38.00 -32.12 18.90
CA SER A 26 38.74 -30.88 18.60
C SER A 26 38.78 -30.58 17.09
N SER A 27 38.98 -31.60 16.25
CA SER A 27 39.00 -31.44 14.79
C SER A 27 37.62 -31.05 14.23
N VAL A 28 36.54 -31.61 14.78
CA VAL A 28 35.17 -31.25 14.40
C VAL A 28 34.89 -29.80 14.79
N LEU A 29 35.24 -29.39 16.02
CA LEU A 29 35.08 -28.01 16.46
C LEU A 29 35.85 -27.02 15.57
N GLN A 30 37.08 -27.37 15.17
CA GLN A 30 37.89 -26.54 14.27
C GLN A 30 37.31 -26.46 12.85
N ALA A 31 36.75 -27.56 12.34
CA ALA A 31 36.07 -27.57 11.05
C ALA A 31 34.81 -26.68 11.08
N GLN A 32 33.99 -26.80 12.12
CA GLN A 32 32.81 -25.96 12.34
C GLN A 32 33.19 -24.47 12.45
N GLY A 33 34.31 -24.15 13.10
CA GLY A 33 34.86 -22.80 13.16
C GLY A 33 35.20 -22.20 11.79
N LYS A 34 35.78 -22.99 10.87
CA LYS A 34 36.08 -22.54 9.50
C LYS A 34 34.82 -22.22 8.70
N TYR A 35 33.82 -23.11 8.74
CA TYR A 35 32.53 -22.88 8.05
C TYR A 35 31.79 -21.67 8.64
N ALA A 36 31.80 -21.54 9.96
CA ALA A 36 31.20 -20.40 10.65
C ALA A 36 31.86 -19.07 10.26
N ASN A 37 33.19 -19.03 10.11
CA ASN A 37 33.95 -17.84 9.72
C ASN A 37 33.64 -17.41 8.28
N ALA A 38 33.60 -18.35 7.33
CA ALA A 38 33.23 -18.04 5.94
C ALA A 38 31.83 -17.43 5.87
N PHE A 39 30.88 -18.03 6.57
CA PHE A 39 29.51 -17.50 6.67
C PHE A 39 29.45 -16.14 7.40
N SER A 40 30.35 -15.92 8.37
CA SER A 40 30.50 -14.64 9.06
C SER A 40 30.84 -13.49 8.13
N SER A 41 31.75 -13.71 7.19
CA SER A 41 32.12 -12.68 6.23
C SER A 41 30.95 -12.24 5.35
N LEU A 42 30.04 -13.16 5.01
CA LEU A 42 28.85 -12.87 4.20
C LEU A 42 27.81 -12.10 5.02
N VAL A 43 27.53 -12.57 6.23
CA VAL A 43 26.57 -11.94 7.14
C VAL A 43 27.03 -10.54 7.56
N SER A 44 28.33 -10.35 7.84
CA SER A 44 28.88 -9.02 8.16
C SER A 44 28.64 -8.01 7.04
N LYS A 45 28.82 -8.40 5.77
CA LYS A 45 28.55 -7.49 4.63
C LYS A 45 27.08 -7.07 4.55
N LEU A 46 26.17 -8.00 4.88
CA LEU A 46 24.73 -7.73 4.90
C LEU A 46 24.35 -6.82 6.09
N GLU A 47 24.98 -7.03 7.25
CA GLU A 47 24.83 -6.18 8.43
C GLU A 47 25.38 -4.77 8.19
N ASP A 48 26.57 -4.65 7.58
CA ASP A 48 27.19 -3.35 7.24
C ASP A 48 26.32 -2.58 6.25
N TYR A 49 25.74 -3.26 5.26
CA TYR A 49 24.76 -2.66 4.38
C TYR A 49 23.55 -2.17 5.17
N GLY A 50 22.95 -3.02 6.02
CA GLY A 50 21.82 -2.66 6.87
C GLY A 50 22.06 -1.47 7.78
N ASN A 51 23.27 -1.36 8.35
CA ASN A 51 23.68 -0.24 9.20
C ASN A 51 23.99 1.05 8.41
N SER A 52 24.35 0.93 7.12
CA SER A 52 24.62 2.07 6.25
C SER A 52 23.34 2.76 5.73
N LEU A 53 22.19 2.09 5.83
CA LEU A 53 20.91 2.67 5.43
C LEU A 53 20.57 3.89 6.30
N GLN A 54 20.22 4.98 5.61
CA GLN A 54 19.67 6.15 6.26
C GLN A 54 18.22 5.87 6.73
N PHE A 55 17.69 6.70 7.62
CA PHE A 55 16.33 6.55 8.16
C PHE A 55 15.23 6.55 7.09
N GLU A 56 15.53 6.99 5.87
CA GLU A 56 14.62 7.03 4.74
C GLU A 56 15.15 6.14 3.60
N ILE A 57 14.49 5.00 3.37
CA ILE A 57 14.83 4.09 2.27
C ILE A 57 14.42 4.75 0.95
N ALA A 58 15.34 4.89 0.00
CA ALA A 58 15.01 5.36 -1.35
C ALA A 58 14.32 4.25 -2.18
N GLU A 59 13.50 4.62 -3.16
CA GLU A 59 12.71 3.67 -3.97
C GLU A 59 13.57 2.62 -4.70
N ASN A 60 14.76 3.03 -5.14
CA ASN A 60 15.75 2.14 -5.76
C ASN A 60 16.43 1.18 -4.77
N GLU A 61 16.42 1.49 -3.47
CA GLU A 61 17.05 0.68 -2.42
C GLU A 61 16.09 -0.32 -1.78
N GLU A 62 14.78 -0.09 -1.86
CA GLU A 62 13.75 -0.93 -1.25
C GLU A 62 13.84 -2.40 -1.68
N THR A 63 14.02 -2.65 -2.97
CA THR A 63 14.18 -4.02 -3.51
C THR A 63 15.43 -4.69 -2.94
N LYS A 64 16.53 -3.94 -2.83
CA LYS A 64 17.80 -4.43 -2.29
C LYS A 64 17.73 -4.69 -0.79
N VAL A 65 16.99 -3.86 -0.05
CA VAL A 65 16.70 -4.07 1.39
C VAL A 65 15.86 -5.31 1.60
N LYS A 66 14.77 -5.48 0.83
CA LYS A 66 13.92 -6.68 0.89
C LYS A 66 14.72 -7.94 0.58
N GLU A 67 15.54 -7.90 -0.46
CA GLU A 67 16.39 -9.04 -0.82
C GLU A 67 17.42 -9.35 0.29
N THR A 68 18.07 -8.33 0.85
CA THR A 68 18.98 -8.48 1.98
C THR A 68 18.29 -9.12 3.19
N ALA A 69 17.08 -8.66 3.54
CA ALA A 69 16.30 -9.23 4.63
C ALA A 69 15.92 -10.70 4.36
N ILE A 70 15.57 -11.05 3.12
CA ILE A 70 15.28 -12.43 2.71
C ILE A 70 16.53 -13.31 2.83
N GLN A 71 17.68 -12.85 2.34
CA GLN A 71 18.94 -13.59 2.43
C GLN A 71 19.32 -13.82 3.90
N LEU A 72 19.21 -12.78 4.74
CA LEU A 72 19.50 -12.86 6.16
C LEU A 72 18.57 -13.84 6.88
N ARG A 73 17.27 -13.83 6.55
CA ARG A 73 16.27 -14.76 7.09
C ARG A 73 16.52 -16.20 6.68
N LYS A 74 16.91 -16.44 5.42
CA LYS A 74 17.31 -17.77 4.93
C LYS A 74 18.56 -18.29 5.65
N SER A 75 19.43 -17.39 6.08
CA SER A 75 20.69 -17.68 6.75
C SER A 75 20.51 -18.19 8.20
N LEU A 76 19.45 -17.75 8.88
CA LEU A 76 19.15 -18.03 10.29
C LEU A 76 19.02 -19.53 10.64
N PRO A 77 18.22 -20.35 9.94
CA PRO A 77 18.08 -21.77 10.28
C PRO A 77 19.40 -22.55 10.15
N TYR A 78 20.30 -22.12 9.25
CA TYR A 78 21.63 -22.73 9.14
C TYR A 78 22.49 -22.41 10.38
N GLN A 79 22.39 -21.19 10.92
CA GLN A 79 23.09 -20.82 12.15
C GLN A 79 22.54 -21.56 13.37
N GLU A 80 21.22 -21.70 13.47
CA GLU A 80 20.55 -22.46 14.52
C GLU A 80 20.96 -23.93 14.49
N LYS A 81 21.02 -24.54 13.31
CA LYS A 81 21.50 -25.91 13.15
C LYS A 81 22.96 -26.10 13.58
N ILE A 82 23.83 -25.11 13.31
CA ILE A 82 25.21 -25.13 13.79
C ILE A 82 25.23 -25.02 15.33
N LEU A 83 24.39 -24.17 15.92
CA LEU A 83 24.28 -24.04 17.37
C LEU A 83 23.82 -25.36 18.03
N GLU A 84 22.80 -26.02 17.49
CA GLU A 84 22.34 -27.35 17.94
C GLU A 84 23.46 -28.39 17.85
N SER A 85 24.18 -28.43 16.73
CA SER A 85 25.32 -29.34 16.56
C SER A 85 26.42 -29.12 17.59
N VAL A 86 26.68 -27.86 17.98
CA VAL A 86 27.65 -27.53 19.02
C VAL A 86 27.16 -27.95 20.39
N ASP A 87 25.84 -27.85 20.66
CA ASP A 87 25.26 -28.29 21.91
C ASP A 87 25.37 -29.80 22.08
N CYS A 88 25.11 -30.58 21.01
CA CYS A 88 25.36 -32.02 21.01
C CYS A 88 26.84 -32.34 21.29
N MET A 89 27.78 -31.60 20.70
CA MET A 89 29.21 -31.80 20.99
C MET A 89 29.56 -31.51 22.46
N ILE A 90 28.97 -30.48 23.06
CA ILE A 90 29.18 -30.18 24.48
C ILE A 90 28.66 -31.32 25.35
N GLN A 91 27.47 -31.86 25.04
CA GLN A 91 26.92 -33.02 25.76
C GLN A 91 27.85 -34.24 25.66
N ILE A 92 28.35 -34.57 24.45
CA ILE A 92 29.30 -35.68 24.26
C ILE A 92 30.59 -35.46 25.05
N ILE A 93 31.11 -34.23 25.10
CA ILE A 93 32.30 -33.90 25.90
C ILE A 93 32.02 -34.08 27.39
N ASP A 94 30.84 -33.66 27.87
CA ASP A 94 30.44 -33.80 29.27
C ASP A 94 30.29 -35.26 29.69
N ASP A 95 29.66 -36.07 28.83
CA ASP A 95 29.54 -37.52 29.01
C ASP A 95 30.94 -38.16 29.05
N THR A 96 31.82 -37.80 28.11
CA THR A 96 33.22 -38.30 28.06
C THR A 96 34.00 -37.92 29.32
N ILE A 97 33.81 -36.71 29.87
CA ILE A 97 34.44 -36.29 31.14
C ILE A 97 33.92 -37.13 32.30
N SER A 98 32.61 -37.42 32.32
CA SER A 98 31.99 -38.23 33.37
C SER A 98 32.49 -39.68 33.35
N GLU A 99 32.53 -40.29 32.16
CA GLU A 99 33.08 -41.63 31.97
C GLU A 99 34.55 -41.70 32.36
N HIS A 100 35.37 -40.74 31.90
CA HIS A 100 36.79 -40.67 32.29
C HIS A 100 36.94 -40.65 33.82
N ARG A 101 36.16 -39.81 34.51
CA ARG A 101 36.18 -39.71 35.98
C ARG A 101 35.75 -41.00 36.67
N ASP A 102 34.75 -41.71 36.15
CA ASP A 102 34.30 -42.97 36.73
C ASP A 102 35.31 -44.10 36.52
N TRP A 103 35.97 -44.14 35.36
CA TRP A 103 37.09 -45.04 35.09
C TRP A 103 38.27 -44.80 36.05
N LYS A 104 38.52 -43.55 36.48
CA LYS A 104 39.52 -43.26 37.53
C LYS A 104 39.25 -44.00 38.83
N LYS A 105 37.98 -44.07 39.24
CA LYS A 105 37.57 -44.63 40.54
C LYS A 105 37.66 -46.15 40.55
N ILE A 106 37.43 -46.78 39.40
CA ILE A 106 37.37 -48.24 39.26
C ILE A 106 38.77 -48.84 39.14
N LEU A 107 39.72 -48.13 38.53
CA LEU A 107 41.08 -48.63 38.32
C LEU A 107 41.99 -48.28 39.51
N PRO A 108 42.63 -49.26 40.19
CA PRO A 108 43.70 -49.00 41.16
C PRO A 108 44.99 -48.64 40.40
N ILE A 109 45.21 -47.34 40.16
CA ILE A 109 46.33 -46.84 39.33
C ILE A 109 47.57 -46.53 40.21
N PRO A 110 48.77 -47.03 39.88
CA PRO A 110 50.03 -46.63 40.53
C PRO A 110 50.40 -45.16 40.23
N ASP A 111 51.06 -44.46 41.18
CA ASP A 111 51.34 -43.00 41.15
C ASP A 111 51.89 -42.44 39.82
N HIS A 112 52.66 -43.21 39.04
CA HIS A 112 53.21 -42.74 37.76
C HIS A 112 52.17 -42.58 36.63
N ASN A 113 51.04 -43.27 36.69
CA ASN A 113 49.99 -43.17 35.66
C ASN A 113 48.94 -42.07 35.96
N ASP A 114 48.93 -41.49 37.17
CA ASP A 114 48.00 -40.41 37.55
C ASP A 114 48.26 -39.11 36.76
N GLN A 115 49.52 -38.85 36.39
CA GLN A 115 49.88 -37.67 35.58
C GLN A 115 49.29 -37.73 34.16
N HIS A 116 49.19 -38.92 33.57
CA HIS A 116 48.55 -39.12 32.26
C HIS A 116 47.03 -38.94 32.35
N PHE A 117 46.41 -39.50 33.40
CA PHE A 117 44.98 -39.35 33.65
C PHE A 117 44.59 -37.88 33.85
N LEU A 118 45.37 -37.14 34.65
CA LEU A 118 45.18 -35.71 34.90
C LEU A 118 45.37 -34.87 33.62
N ARG A 119 46.30 -35.26 32.74
CA ARG A 119 46.52 -34.57 31.45
C ARG A 119 45.31 -34.71 30.53
N VAL A 120 44.75 -35.91 30.42
CA VAL A 120 43.55 -36.16 29.60
C VAL A 120 42.35 -35.39 30.16
N GLU A 121 42.16 -35.38 31.49
CA GLU A 121 41.08 -34.62 32.12
C GLU A 121 41.20 -33.12 31.85
N LYS A 122 42.40 -32.54 31.99
CA LYS A 122 42.65 -31.12 31.66
C LYS A 122 42.41 -30.80 30.19
N ASN A 123 42.78 -31.70 29.28
CA ASN A 123 42.55 -31.53 27.85
C ASN A 123 41.04 -31.55 27.52
N LEU A 124 40.28 -32.49 28.10
CA LEU A 124 38.82 -32.57 27.94
C LEU A 124 38.11 -31.33 28.51
N GLN A 125 38.53 -30.85 29.69
CA GLN A 125 38.03 -29.60 30.28
C GLN A 125 38.33 -28.39 29.37
N THR A 126 39.54 -28.31 28.83
CA THR A 126 39.91 -27.24 27.88
C THR A 126 39.03 -27.28 26.63
N LEU A 127 38.79 -28.48 26.08
CA LEU A 127 37.92 -28.68 24.93
C LEU A 127 36.47 -28.29 25.23
N ARG A 128 35.96 -28.63 26.42
CA ARG A 128 34.64 -28.18 26.91
C ARG A 128 34.56 -26.66 26.94
N SER A 129 35.54 -25.99 27.52
CA SER A 129 35.60 -24.53 27.56
C SER A 129 35.59 -23.92 26.16
N GLN A 130 36.36 -24.47 25.22
CA GLN A 130 36.37 -24.02 23.82
C GLN A 130 35.00 -24.20 23.14
N ALA A 131 34.34 -25.32 23.35
CA ALA A 131 33.01 -25.60 22.80
C ALA A 131 31.94 -24.64 23.37
N ILE A 132 31.97 -24.36 24.68
CA ILE A 132 31.07 -23.38 25.32
C ILE A 132 31.33 -21.97 24.77
N SER A 133 32.60 -21.55 24.66
CA SER A 133 32.92 -20.25 24.06
C SER A 133 32.43 -20.15 22.61
N PHE A 134 32.54 -21.23 21.83
CA PHE A 134 32.01 -21.28 20.47
C PHE A 134 30.48 -21.20 20.44
N LYS A 135 29.77 -21.87 21.37
CA LYS A 135 28.31 -21.77 21.53
C LYS A 135 27.88 -20.32 21.80
N ILE A 136 28.51 -19.64 22.76
CA ILE A 136 28.22 -18.24 23.12
C ILE A 136 28.47 -17.32 21.91
N TYR A 137 29.55 -17.56 21.17
CA TYR A 137 29.86 -16.82 19.95
C TYR A 137 28.75 -16.96 18.91
N GLN A 138 28.28 -18.18 18.62
CA GLN A 138 27.18 -18.39 17.66
C GLN A 138 25.86 -17.77 18.12
N ASN A 139 25.53 -17.90 19.41
CA ASN A 139 24.31 -17.31 19.96
C ASN A 139 24.32 -15.77 19.84
N THR A 140 25.47 -15.15 20.10
CA THR A 140 25.65 -13.70 19.90
C THR A 140 25.43 -13.30 18.44
N ARG A 141 25.87 -14.11 17.48
CA ARG A 141 25.69 -13.85 16.05
C ARG A 141 24.24 -13.98 15.61
N ILE A 142 23.55 -15.04 16.04
CA ILE A 142 22.10 -15.22 15.81
C ILE A 142 21.34 -14.01 16.36
N ARG A 143 21.71 -13.52 17.55
CA ARG A 143 21.11 -12.31 18.13
C ARG A 143 21.34 -11.07 17.26
N ARG A 144 22.55 -10.85 16.74
CA ARG A 144 22.85 -9.71 15.85
C ARG A 144 22.06 -9.76 14.55
N VAL A 145 21.99 -10.93 13.92
CA VAL A 145 21.17 -11.20 12.73
C VAL A 145 19.70 -10.86 12.98
N ASN A 146 19.13 -11.28 14.12
CA ASN A 146 17.75 -10.97 14.49
C ASN A 146 17.51 -9.48 14.74
N VAL A 147 18.46 -8.79 15.39
CA VAL A 147 18.40 -7.34 15.58
C VAL A 147 18.41 -6.62 14.23
N CYS A 148 19.33 -6.98 13.33
CA CYS A 148 19.41 -6.42 11.97
C CYS A 148 18.11 -6.69 11.18
N LEU A 149 17.55 -7.90 11.27
CA LEU A 149 16.29 -8.22 10.60
C LEU A 149 15.11 -7.38 11.14
N SER A 150 15.09 -7.13 12.45
CA SER A 150 14.08 -6.29 13.10
C SER A 150 14.21 -4.82 12.69
N THR A 151 15.43 -4.28 12.61
CA THR A 151 15.67 -2.90 12.15
C THR A 151 15.29 -2.73 10.69
N LEU A 152 15.70 -3.66 9.80
CA LEU A 152 15.31 -3.63 8.39
C LEU A 152 13.79 -3.70 8.22
N SER A 153 13.11 -4.54 9.00
CA SER A 153 11.64 -4.64 8.98
C SER A 153 10.99 -3.32 9.43
N SER A 154 11.51 -2.71 10.50
CA SER A 154 11.02 -1.41 10.98
C SER A 154 11.20 -0.30 9.94
N LEU A 155 12.35 -0.25 9.25
CA LEU A 155 12.60 0.75 8.21
C LEU A 155 11.66 0.56 7.00
N LEU A 156 11.41 -0.70 6.60
CA LEU A 156 10.44 -1.01 5.56
C LEU A 156 9.02 -0.59 5.94
N SER A 157 8.60 -0.82 7.19
CA SER A 157 7.29 -0.37 7.69
C SER A 157 7.19 1.16 7.71
N LEU A 158 8.22 1.87 8.17
CA LEU A 158 8.24 3.34 8.17
C LEU A 158 8.07 3.92 6.75
N ARG A 159 8.67 3.28 5.74
CA ARG A 159 8.48 3.67 4.34
C ARG A 159 7.07 3.37 3.83
N ALA A 160 6.49 2.23 4.21
CA ALA A 160 5.11 1.93 3.86
C ALA A 160 4.15 2.98 4.45
N ASP A 161 4.36 3.37 5.70
CA ASP A 161 3.57 4.42 6.37
C ASP A 161 3.74 5.79 5.70
N SER A 162 4.96 6.16 5.30
CA SER A 162 5.20 7.43 4.60
C SER A 162 4.53 7.47 3.22
N ALA A 163 4.55 6.36 2.48
CA ALA A 163 3.83 6.22 1.21
C ALA A 163 2.30 6.31 1.40
N ILE A 164 1.75 5.65 2.42
CA ILE A 164 0.32 5.74 2.76
C ILE A 164 -0.05 7.17 3.14
N LYS A 165 0.80 7.86 3.91
CA LYS A 165 0.57 9.26 4.29
C LYS A 165 0.54 10.17 3.06
N ALA A 166 1.49 10.04 2.14
CA ALA A 166 1.51 10.81 0.89
C ALA A 166 0.26 10.54 0.03
N SER A 167 -0.17 9.28 -0.07
CA SER A 167 -1.41 8.92 -0.77
C SER A 167 -2.66 9.47 -0.07
N THR A 168 -2.67 9.47 1.26
CA THR A 168 -3.78 10.01 2.06
C THR A 168 -3.88 11.51 1.88
N GLU A 169 -2.75 12.24 1.90
CA GLU A 169 -2.70 13.68 1.62
C GLU A 169 -3.17 14.03 0.20
N ALA A 170 -2.85 13.21 -0.79
CA ALA A 170 -3.38 13.38 -2.15
C ALA A 170 -4.90 13.16 -2.19
N MET A 171 -5.41 12.15 -1.49
CA MET A 171 -6.85 11.87 -1.39
C MET A 171 -7.62 12.99 -0.68
N THR A 172 -7.07 13.56 0.40
CA THR A 172 -7.71 14.67 1.11
C THR A 172 -7.81 15.89 0.22
N ARG A 173 -6.74 16.23 -0.51
CA ARG A 173 -6.75 17.35 -1.49
C ARG A 173 -7.77 17.14 -2.60
N LEU A 174 -7.87 15.92 -3.15
CA LEU A 174 -8.89 15.59 -4.16
C LEU A 174 -10.31 15.70 -3.58
N THR A 175 -10.51 15.27 -2.34
CA THR A 175 -11.81 15.36 -1.66
C THR A 175 -12.20 16.81 -1.40
N GLU A 176 -11.25 17.67 -1.03
CA GLU A 176 -11.46 19.12 -0.89
C GLU A 176 -11.80 19.78 -2.22
N ALA A 177 -11.04 19.50 -3.29
CA ALA A 177 -11.34 20.00 -4.63
C ALA A 177 -12.74 19.55 -5.11
N ASN A 178 -13.09 18.27 -4.92
CA ASN A 178 -14.42 17.75 -5.24
C ASN A 178 -15.54 18.43 -4.43
N ARG A 179 -15.28 18.78 -3.17
CA ARG A 179 -16.23 19.54 -2.33
C ARG A 179 -16.45 20.94 -2.88
N GLU A 180 -15.39 21.64 -3.27
CA GLU A 180 -15.47 22.96 -3.90
C GLU A 180 -16.22 22.89 -5.22
N ASP A 181 -15.88 21.93 -6.09
CA ASP A 181 -16.57 21.70 -7.35
C ASP A 181 -18.05 21.37 -7.15
N GLY A 182 -18.39 20.57 -6.13
CA GLY A 182 -19.77 20.31 -5.74
C GLY A 182 -20.53 21.57 -5.32
N GLY A 183 -19.88 22.47 -4.58
CA GLY A 183 -20.42 23.78 -4.23
C GLY A 183 -20.67 24.65 -5.46
N ARG A 184 -19.69 24.74 -6.36
CA ARG A 184 -19.80 25.49 -7.63
C ARG A 184 -20.88 24.92 -8.54
N MET A 185 -20.99 23.60 -8.64
CA MET A 185 -22.06 22.93 -9.38
C MET A 185 -23.43 23.28 -8.81
N ASN A 186 -23.57 23.37 -7.49
CA ASN A 186 -24.82 23.79 -6.87
C ASN A 186 -25.16 25.25 -7.20
N GLU A 187 -24.17 26.16 -7.16
CA GLU A 187 -24.37 27.56 -7.59
C GLU A 187 -24.76 27.66 -9.06
N ILE A 188 -24.11 26.90 -9.94
CA ILE A 188 -24.45 26.81 -11.37
C ILE A 188 -25.87 26.27 -11.54
N ALA A 189 -26.25 25.21 -10.83
CA ALA A 189 -27.59 24.64 -10.91
C ALA A 189 -28.67 25.66 -10.48
N VAL A 190 -28.40 26.45 -9.44
CA VAL A 190 -29.29 27.55 -9.01
C VAL A 190 -29.36 28.64 -10.09
N ALA A 191 -28.22 29.08 -10.63
CA ALA A 191 -28.17 30.09 -11.69
C ALA A 191 -28.90 29.63 -12.97
N THR A 192 -28.65 28.40 -13.43
CA THR A 192 -29.33 27.78 -14.58
C THR A 192 -30.84 27.64 -14.33
N LYS A 193 -31.26 27.33 -13.10
CA LYS A 193 -32.69 27.29 -12.75
C LYS A 193 -33.33 28.67 -12.89
N LEU A 194 -32.68 29.72 -12.39
CA LEU A 194 -33.18 31.10 -12.53
C LEU A 194 -33.22 31.55 -13.99
N ASP A 195 -32.18 31.24 -14.77
CA ASP A 195 -32.13 31.53 -16.20
C ASP A 195 -33.24 30.78 -16.97
N SER A 196 -33.50 29.53 -16.60
CA SER A 196 -34.61 28.74 -17.16
C SER A 196 -35.97 29.36 -16.85
N GLU A 197 -36.18 29.89 -15.63
CA GLU A 197 -37.41 30.58 -15.26
C GLU A 197 -37.60 31.90 -16.04
N ALA A 198 -36.51 32.65 -16.25
CA ALA A 198 -36.53 33.85 -17.08
C ALA A 198 -36.83 33.52 -18.55
N MET A 199 -36.18 32.50 -19.11
CA MET A 199 -36.40 32.02 -20.49
C MET A 199 -37.86 31.60 -20.70
N ILE A 200 -38.44 30.85 -19.75
CA ILE A 200 -39.86 30.46 -19.79
C ILE A 200 -40.77 31.70 -19.77
N THR A 201 -40.40 32.74 -19.04
CA THR A 201 -41.19 33.97 -18.96
C THR A 201 -41.15 34.75 -20.27
N ILE A 202 -39.97 34.89 -20.88
CA ILE A 202 -39.83 35.52 -22.20
C ILE A 202 -40.62 34.73 -23.26
N ALA A 203 -40.52 33.41 -23.25
CA ALA A 203 -41.27 32.55 -24.16
C ALA A 203 -42.78 32.73 -24.03
N LYS A 204 -43.31 32.90 -22.81
CA LYS A 204 -44.74 33.22 -22.60
C LYS A 204 -45.10 34.60 -23.17
N LEU A 205 -44.22 35.59 -23.02
CA LEU A 205 -44.46 36.94 -23.54
C LEU A 205 -44.46 36.98 -25.07
N THR A 206 -43.46 36.36 -25.71
CA THR A 206 -43.39 36.27 -27.19
C THR A 206 -44.60 35.51 -27.73
N MET A 207 -45.02 34.46 -27.04
CA MET A 207 -46.17 33.67 -27.40
C MET A 207 -47.50 34.44 -27.32
N PHE A 208 -47.63 35.39 -26.40
CA PHE A 208 -48.78 36.31 -26.35
C PHE A 208 -48.69 37.37 -27.46
N TYR A 209 -47.49 37.88 -27.71
CA TYR A 209 -47.26 38.97 -28.65
C TYR A 209 -47.42 38.51 -30.10
N LEU A 210 -46.88 37.36 -30.48
CA LEU A 210 -46.85 36.84 -31.85
C LEU A 210 -48.24 36.76 -32.54
N PRO A 211 -49.29 36.15 -31.92
CA PRO A 211 -50.63 36.16 -32.50
C PRO A 211 -51.27 37.56 -32.51
N SER A 212 -51.03 38.37 -31.48
CA SER A 212 -51.52 39.75 -31.39
C SER A 212 -50.95 40.62 -32.52
N THR A 213 -49.64 40.56 -32.75
CA THR A 213 -48.96 41.29 -33.82
C THR A 213 -49.40 40.81 -35.18
N PHE A 214 -49.54 39.51 -35.41
CA PHE A 214 -50.03 38.96 -36.69
C PHE A 214 -51.41 39.54 -37.05
N VAL A 215 -52.33 39.54 -36.07
CA VAL A 215 -53.67 40.08 -36.24
C VAL A 215 -53.61 41.60 -36.45
N ALA A 216 -52.81 42.34 -35.67
CA ALA A 216 -52.61 43.78 -35.85
C ALA A 216 -52.05 44.14 -37.23
N THR A 217 -51.09 43.37 -37.78
CA THR A 217 -50.52 43.59 -39.11
C THR A 217 -51.55 43.33 -40.20
N LEU A 218 -52.31 42.22 -40.13
CA LEU A 218 -53.38 41.92 -41.09
C LEU A 218 -54.44 43.03 -41.13
N PHE A 219 -54.85 43.53 -39.97
CA PHE A 219 -55.83 44.60 -39.89
C PHE A 219 -55.24 45.98 -40.22
N SER A 220 -53.95 46.24 -39.98
CA SER A 220 -53.26 47.47 -40.40
C SER A 220 -53.25 47.62 -41.92
N MET A 221 -53.12 46.52 -42.66
CA MET A 221 -53.20 46.52 -44.12
C MET A 221 -54.62 46.71 -44.68
N GLY A 222 -55.67 46.58 -43.87
CA GLY A 222 -57.06 46.53 -44.37
C GLY A 222 -58.08 47.50 -43.74
N ILE A 223 -57.85 48.06 -42.54
CA ILE A 223 -58.85 48.84 -41.80
C ILE A 223 -58.72 50.37 -41.94
N PHE A 224 -57.54 50.91 -42.25
CA PHE A 224 -57.35 52.36 -42.41
C PHE A 224 -57.77 52.83 -43.81
N ASN A 225 -59.04 53.22 -43.98
CA ASN A 225 -59.47 54.02 -45.12
C ASN A 225 -59.38 55.51 -44.76
N PHE A 226 -58.47 56.23 -45.43
CA PHE A 226 -58.44 57.71 -45.37
C PHE A 226 -59.53 58.24 -46.29
N ASP A 227 -60.65 58.65 -45.72
CA ASP A 227 -61.69 59.31 -46.50
C ASP A 227 -61.28 60.78 -46.74
N PHE A 228 -60.61 61.04 -47.87
CA PHE A 228 -60.36 62.40 -48.37
C PHE A 228 -61.59 62.90 -49.14
N ASN A 229 -62.74 63.01 -48.46
CA ASN A 229 -63.87 63.73 -49.03
C ASN A 229 -63.92 65.15 -48.46
N ASN A 230 -63.36 66.06 -49.26
CA ASN A 230 -63.38 67.51 -49.16
C ASN A 230 -62.55 68.16 -48.03
N GLY A 231 -61.36 68.61 -48.45
CA GLY A 231 -60.42 69.47 -47.75
C GLY A 231 -61.02 70.42 -46.71
N LYS A 232 -60.91 70.01 -45.45
CA LYS A 232 -60.50 70.78 -44.26
C LYS A 232 -60.86 69.92 -43.04
N ASN A 233 -59.85 69.62 -42.22
CA ASN A 233 -59.88 68.82 -40.99
C ASN A 233 -59.70 67.32 -41.24
N GLY A 234 -58.43 66.89 -41.32
CA GLY A 234 -58.06 65.47 -41.30
C GLY A 234 -58.49 64.83 -39.99
N ARG A 235 -59.70 64.27 -39.94
CA ARG A 235 -60.20 63.49 -38.81
C ARG A 235 -59.96 62.03 -39.16
N LEU A 236 -59.06 61.38 -38.43
CA LEU A 236 -58.94 59.92 -38.44
C LEU A 236 -60.29 59.33 -38.00
N VAL A 237 -61.10 58.87 -38.95
CA VAL A 237 -62.35 58.15 -38.65
C VAL A 237 -61.98 56.70 -38.41
N MET A 238 -61.91 56.31 -37.14
CA MET A 238 -61.75 54.91 -36.74
C MET A 238 -62.95 54.11 -37.28
N SER A 239 -62.72 53.15 -38.18
CA SER A 239 -63.79 52.33 -38.76
C SER A 239 -64.58 51.58 -37.66
N SER A 240 -65.91 51.53 -37.81
CA SER A 240 -66.84 50.90 -36.86
C SER A 240 -66.60 49.38 -36.66
N GLN A 241 -65.79 48.74 -37.52
CA GLN A 241 -65.49 47.30 -37.51
C GLN A 241 -64.33 46.87 -36.58
N TRP A 242 -63.83 47.74 -35.70
CA TRP A 242 -62.79 47.40 -34.72
C TRP A 242 -63.09 46.14 -33.88
N TRP A 243 -64.37 45.77 -33.73
CA TRP A 243 -64.78 44.58 -32.98
C TRP A 243 -64.36 43.26 -33.64
N MET A 244 -64.13 43.23 -34.96
CA MET A 244 -63.61 42.03 -35.64
C MET A 244 -62.17 41.69 -35.22
N TYR A 245 -61.36 42.68 -34.85
CA TYR A 245 -60.03 42.45 -34.29
C TYR A 245 -60.11 41.55 -33.04
N ILE A 246 -61.06 41.83 -32.14
CA ILE A 246 -61.24 41.07 -30.89
C ILE A 246 -61.69 39.64 -31.18
N ILE A 247 -62.60 39.44 -32.15
CA ILE A 247 -63.13 38.12 -32.51
C ILE A 247 -62.05 37.18 -33.04
N PHE A 248 -61.07 37.68 -33.80
CA PHE A 248 -59.99 36.84 -34.34
C PHE A 248 -58.79 36.73 -33.38
N ALA A 249 -58.45 37.80 -32.65
CA ALA A 249 -57.29 37.80 -31.75
C ALA A 249 -57.44 36.83 -30.57
N ILE A 250 -58.62 36.77 -29.95
CA ILE A 250 -58.87 35.92 -28.77
C ILE A 250 -58.69 34.41 -29.08
N PRO A 251 -59.37 33.82 -30.08
CA PRO A 251 -59.24 32.38 -30.36
C PRO A 251 -57.84 32.01 -30.84
N LEU A 252 -57.16 32.86 -31.61
CA LEU A 252 -55.78 32.58 -32.04
C LEU A 252 -54.82 32.51 -30.84
N THR A 253 -54.98 33.42 -29.87
CA THR A 253 -54.17 33.47 -28.65
C THR A 253 -54.45 32.28 -27.73
N LEU A 254 -55.71 31.87 -27.61
CA LEU A 254 -56.10 30.67 -26.86
C LEU A 254 -55.57 29.39 -27.52
N GLY A 255 -55.65 29.30 -28.85
CA GLY A 255 -55.17 28.17 -29.63
C GLY A 255 -53.66 27.96 -29.51
N THR A 256 -52.87 29.02 -29.66
CA THR A 256 -51.43 28.94 -29.41
C THR A 256 -51.17 28.53 -27.97
N PHE A 257 -51.77 29.19 -26.98
CA PHE A 257 -51.55 28.88 -25.55
C PHE A 257 -51.83 27.41 -25.23
N TYR A 258 -52.93 26.86 -25.76
CA TYR A 258 -53.30 25.46 -25.53
C TYR A 258 -52.28 24.49 -26.16
N TRP A 259 -51.82 24.76 -27.38
CA TRP A 259 -50.81 23.97 -28.07
C TRP A 259 -49.48 23.92 -27.29
N PHE A 260 -48.97 25.06 -26.87
CA PHE A 260 -47.73 25.11 -26.08
C PHE A 260 -47.86 24.41 -24.74
N ARG A 261 -49.01 24.56 -24.07
CA ARG A 261 -49.26 23.87 -22.81
C ARG A 261 -49.30 22.36 -22.97
N ALA A 262 -49.79 21.86 -24.11
CA ALA A 262 -49.74 20.44 -24.46
C ALA A 262 -48.30 19.96 -24.72
N VAL A 263 -47.52 20.71 -25.50
CA VAL A 263 -46.12 20.39 -25.82
C VAL A 263 -45.22 20.42 -24.58
N THR A 264 -45.33 21.45 -23.74
CA THR A 264 -44.54 21.57 -22.49
C THR A 264 -44.91 20.51 -21.46
N ARG A 265 -46.18 20.09 -21.39
CA ARG A 265 -46.60 18.97 -20.55
C ARG A 265 -46.05 17.63 -21.05
N SER A 266 -46.03 17.42 -22.36
CA SER A 266 -45.46 16.21 -22.97
C SER A 266 -43.96 16.08 -22.66
N HIS A 267 -43.20 17.18 -22.80
CA HIS A 267 -41.77 17.20 -22.44
C HIS A 267 -41.52 16.92 -20.96
N LYS A 268 -42.34 17.47 -20.04
CA LYS A 268 -42.21 17.19 -18.60
C LYS A 268 -42.50 15.73 -18.26
N GLN A 269 -43.49 15.12 -18.90
CA GLN A 269 -43.84 13.71 -18.66
C GLN A 269 -42.77 12.75 -19.19
N ALA A 270 -42.18 13.05 -20.36
CA ALA A 270 -41.08 12.27 -20.91
C ALA A 270 -39.84 12.30 -19.99
N SER A 271 -39.48 13.48 -19.48
CA SER A 271 -38.33 13.64 -18.57
C SER A 271 -38.55 12.92 -17.22
N GLN A 272 -39.75 13.03 -16.63
CA GLN A 272 -40.07 12.30 -15.39
C GLN A 272 -40.11 10.78 -15.56
N LYS A 273 -40.46 10.28 -16.73
CA LYS A 273 -40.45 8.85 -17.01
C LYS A 273 -39.02 8.32 -17.08
N ALA A 274 -38.14 9.03 -17.78
CA ALA A 274 -36.71 8.71 -17.85
C ALA A 274 -36.02 8.78 -16.48
N GLU A 275 -36.36 9.76 -15.63
CA GLU A 275 -35.81 9.88 -14.27
C GLU A 275 -36.27 8.74 -13.33
N ARG A 276 -37.48 8.20 -13.53
CA ARG A 276 -37.96 7.01 -12.79
C ARG A 276 -37.26 5.75 -13.24
N GLU A 277 -37.04 5.59 -14.55
CA GLU A 277 -36.32 4.46 -15.13
C GLU A 277 -34.84 4.46 -14.70
N ALA A 278 -34.20 5.63 -14.57
CA ALA A 278 -32.82 5.76 -14.09
C ALA A 278 -32.64 5.54 -12.57
N LYS A 279 -33.71 5.65 -11.78
CA LYS A 279 -33.70 5.42 -10.32
C LYS A 279 -34.01 3.98 -9.91
N GLN A 280 -34.31 3.10 -10.87
CA GLN A 280 -34.45 1.67 -10.61
C GLN A 280 -33.05 1.04 -10.73
N PRO A 281 -32.40 0.64 -9.61
CA PRO A 281 -31.22 -0.20 -9.71
C PRO A 281 -31.66 -1.56 -10.24
N GLU A 282 -30.96 -2.07 -11.26
CA GLU A 282 -31.06 -3.48 -11.67
C GLU A 282 -30.70 -4.43 -10.51
#